data_AF-A0A5S4T6Z8-F1
#
_entry.id   AF-A0A5S4T6Z8-F1
#
_cell.length_a   1.000
_cell.length_b   1.000
_cell.length_c   1.000
_cell.angle_alpha   90.00
_cell.angle_beta   90.00
_cell.angle_gamma   90.00
#
_symmetry.space_group_name_H-M   'P 1'
#
loop_
_entity.id
_entity.type
_entity.pdbx_description
1 polymer ?
#
loop_
_entity_poly.entity_id
_entity_poly.type
_entity_poly.pdbx_seq_one_letter_code
_entity_poly.pdbx_strand_id
1 'polypeptide(L)' 'LERQVPGAGNEVQLTDAIDTLNKTQRVFAREFKGNRYDVGDKFGFMKTSIDYALEHPQVKEDLKNYIIKLGKALEKSETK' A
#
# COMPACT_ATOMS: atom_id res chain seq x y z
N LEU A 1 -16.60 5.26 20.14
CA LEU A 1 -16.92 6.15 19.00
C LEU A 1 -18.04 7.13 19.33
N GLU A 2 -19.10 6.71 20.04
CA GLU A 2 -20.28 7.56 20.36
C GLU A 2 -19.99 8.91 21.05
N ARG A 3 -18.84 9.08 21.71
CA ARG A 3 -18.45 10.32 22.42
C ARG A 3 -17.27 11.06 21.77
N GLN A 4 -16.75 10.55 20.65
CA GLN A 4 -15.58 11.13 19.99
C GLN A 4 -16.00 12.34 19.15
N VAL A 5 -15.34 13.48 19.35
CA VAL A 5 -15.60 14.69 18.55
C VAL A 5 -14.95 14.56 17.17
N PRO A 6 -15.51 15.20 16.12
CA PRO A 6 -14.88 15.25 14.81
C PRO A 6 -13.48 15.90 14.87
N GLY A 7 -12.54 15.31 14.13
CA GLY A 7 -11.16 15.78 14.02
C GLY A 7 -10.87 16.34 12.63
N ALA A 8 -9.78 15.88 12.01
CA ALA A 8 -9.40 16.29 10.67
C ALA A 8 -10.51 15.99 9.64
N GLY A 9 -10.73 16.93 8.72
CA GLY A 9 -11.75 16.78 7.67
C GLY A 9 -13.20 16.75 8.18
N ASN A 10 -13.44 17.14 9.45
CA ASN A 10 -14.74 17.02 10.10
C ASN A 10 -15.24 15.56 10.22
N GLU A 11 -14.31 14.61 10.24
CA GLU A 11 -14.59 13.18 10.38
C GLU A 11 -14.30 12.70 11.81
N VAL A 12 -15.07 11.73 12.28
CA VAL A 12 -14.79 11.04 13.54
C VAL A 12 -13.72 9.97 13.29
N GLN A 13 -12.47 10.27 13.67
CA GLN A 13 -11.32 9.43 13.39
C GLN A 13 -11.14 8.31 14.42
N LEU A 14 -10.83 7.10 13.93
CA LEU A 14 -10.51 5.96 14.81
C LEU A 14 -9.19 6.19 15.56
N THR A 15 -8.23 6.90 14.97
CA THR A 15 -6.93 7.22 15.60
C THR A 15 -7.10 8.02 16.89
N ASP A 16 -7.98 9.01 16.88
CA ASP A 16 -8.23 9.87 18.04
C ASP A 16 -8.96 9.11 19.16
N ALA A 17 -9.83 8.17 18.77
CA ALA A 17 -10.47 7.26 19.71
C ALA A 17 -9.46 6.29 20.35
N ILE A 18 -8.50 5.76 19.59
CA ILE A 18 -7.42 4.90 20.10
C ILE A 18 -6.51 5.68 21.07
N ASP A 19 -6.15 6.92 20.74
CA ASP A 19 -5.37 7.78 21.65
C ASP A 19 -6.10 8.05 22.97
N THR A 20 -7.39 8.37 22.88
CA THR A 20 -8.24 8.56 24.06
C THR A 20 -8.32 7.30 24.91
N LEU A 21 -8.45 6.14 24.26
CA LEU A 21 -8.48 4.83 24.92
C LEU A 21 -7.17 4.54 25.67
N ASN A 22 -6.04 4.94 25.09
CA ASN A 22 -4.71 4.74 25.66
C ASN A 22 -4.49 5.50 27.00
N LYS A 23 -5.32 6.51 27.29
CA LYS A 23 -5.30 7.26 28.57
C LYS A 23 -5.92 6.48 29.73
N THR A 24 -6.79 5.51 29.46
CA THR A 24 -7.54 4.76 30.49
C THR A 24 -7.20 3.27 30.51
N GLN A 25 -6.74 2.71 29.38
CA GLN A 25 -6.23 1.34 29.28
C GLN A 25 -4.96 1.30 28.45
N ARG A 26 -4.10 0.32 28.69
CA ARG A 26 -2.87 0.15 27.90
C ARG A 26 -3.21 -0.36 26.50
N VAL A 27 -2.82 0.38 25.48
CA VAL A 27 -2.86 -0.06 24.08
C VAL A 27 -1.45 -0.50 23.66
N PHE A 28 -1.36 -1.65 23.00
CA PHE A 28 -0.08 -2.19 22.52
C PHE A 28 -0.07 -2.25 21.00
N ALA A 29 1.02 -1.81 20.39
CA ALA A 29 1.26 -2.02 18.97
C ALA A 29 1.82 -3.43 18.75
N ARG A 30 1.29 -4.13 17.76
CA ARG A 30 1.86 -5.39 17.28
C ARG A 30 2.70 -5.11 16.04
N GLU A 31 3.98 -5.43 16.12
CA GLU A 31 4.85 -5.39 14.94
C GLU A 31 4.42 -6.49 13.96
N PHE A 32 4.03 -6.08 12.75
CA PHE A 32 3.73 -6.99 11.66
C PHE A 32 5.01 -7.31 10.90
N LYS A 33 5.30 -8.59 10.70
CA LYS A 33 6.42 -9.06 9.88
C LYS A 33 5.89 -9.60 8.56
N GLY A 34 6.18 -8.90 7.47
CA GLY A 34 5.79 -9.26 6.12
C GLY A 34 5.85 -8.07 5.17
N ASN A 35 5.53 -8.32 3.90
CA ASN A 35 5.40 -7.25 2.91
C ASN A 35 4.07 -6.55 3.11
N ARG A 36 4.10 -5.22 3.26
CA ARG A 36 2.91 -4.38 3.29
C ARG A 36 2.74 -3.74 1.92
N TYR A 37 1.57 -3.94 1.33
CA TYR A 37 1.16 -3.28 0.09
C TYR A 37 0.20 -2.15 0.43
N ASP A 38 0.55 -0.93 0.02
CA ASP A 38 -0.36 0.22 0.12
C ASP A 38 -1.07 0.41 -1.21
N VAL A 39 -2.33 -0.03 -1.28
CA VAL A 39 -3.18 0.10 -2.46
C VAL A 39 -4.03 1.37 -2.44
N GLY A 40 -3.91 2.20 -1.41
CA GLY A 40 -4.59 3.49 -1.32
C GLY A 40 -3.91 4.57 -2.17
N ASP A 41 -2.62 4.42 -2.44
CA ASP A 41 -1.88 5.25 -3.40
C ASP A 41 -1.89 4.63 -4.81
N LYS A 42 -1.93 5.48 -5.84
CA LYS A 42 -1.99 5.05 -7.24
C LYS A 42 -0.74 4.27 -7.65
N PHE A 43 0.44 4.73 -7.24
CA PHE A 43 1.68 4.06 -7.59
C PHE A 43 1.84 2.75 -6.81
N GLY A 44 1.50 2.76 -5.53
CA GLY A 44 1.44 1.56 -4.68
C GLY A 44 0.49 0.50 -5.23
N PHE A 45 -0.69 0.90 -5.72
CA PHE A 45 -1.63 0.00 -6.41
C PHE A 45 -1.02 -0.65 -7.65
N MET A 46 -0.38 0.14 -8.53
CA MET A 46 0.27 -0.40 -9.74
C MET A 46 1.42 -1.35 -9.39
N LYS A 47 2.27 -0.97 -8.44
CA LYS A 47 3.38 -1.81 -7.98
C LYS A 47 2.87 -3.14 -7.42
N THR A 48 1.89 -3.09 -6.52
CA THR A 48 1.26 -4.28 -5.94
C THR A 48 0.70 -5.20 -7.02
N SER A 49 0.00 -4.63 -8.00
CA SER A 49 -0.58 -5.40 -9.11
C SER A 49 0.49 -6.13 -9.92
N ILE A 50 1.63 -5.46 -10.20
CA ILE A 50 2.76 -6.06 -10.90
C ILE A 50 3.39 -7.18 -10.07
N ASP A 51 3.66 -6.95 -8.79
CA ASP A 51 4.29 -7.92 -7.88
C ASP A 51 3.45 -9.21 -7.81
N TYR A 52 2.14 -9.09 -7.60
CA TYR A 52 1.24 -10.25 -7.56
C TYR A 52 1.14 -10.97 -8.91
N ALA A 53 1.09 -10.22 -10.02
CA ALA A 53 1.01 -10.82 -11.35
C ALA A 53 2.29 -11.58 -11.73
N LEU A 54 3.46 -11.16 -11.22
CA LEU A 54 4.73 -11.87 -11.38
C LEU A 54 4.83 -13.16 -10.54
N GLU A 55 3.87 -13.41 -9.65
CA GLU A 55 3.73 -14.69 -8.93
C GLU A 55 2.57 -15.54 -9.48
N HIS A 56 1.68 -14.97 -10.29
CA HIS A 56 0.46 -15.63 -10.75
C HIS A 56 0.73 -16.72 -11.80
N PRO A 57 0.18 -17.94 -11.65
CA PRO A 57 0.55 -19.10 -12.47
C PRO A 57 0.23 -18.94 -13.96
N GLN A 58 -0.75 -18.10 -14.32
CA GLN A 58 -1.18 -17.94 -15.72
C GLN A 58 -0.56 -16.74 -16.44
N VAL A 59 -0.13 -15.69 -15.72
CA VAL A 59 0.27 -14.41 -16.35
C VAL A 59 1.71 -14.02 -16.09
N LYS A 60 2.39 -14.71 -15.15
CA LYS A 60 3.75 -14.42 -14.74
C LYS A 60 4.73 -14.34 -15.91
N GLU A 61 4.76 -15.34 -16.78
CA GLU A 61 5.76 -15.41 -17.84
C GLU A 61 5.54 -14.33 -18.90
N ASP A 62 4.30 -14.11 -19.32
CA ASP A 62 3.96 -13.07 -20.29
C ASP A 62 4.26 -11.67 -19.75
N LEU A 63 3.89 -11.39 -18.50
CA LEU A 63 4.14 -10.11 -17.87
C LEU A 63 5.64 -9.85 -17.67
N LYS A 64 6.39 -10.86 -17.21
CA LYS A 64 7.85 -10.76 -17.04
C LYS A 64 8.53 -10.39 -18.36
N ASN A 65 8.18 -11.09 -19.44
CA ASN A 65 8.73 -10.82 -20.77
C ASN A 65 8.38 -9.41 -21.25
N TYR A 66 7.14 -8.97 -21.00
CA TYR A 66 6.69 -7.61 -21.32
C TYR A 66 7.49 -6.54 -20.57
N ILE A 67 7.68 -6.67 -19.25
CA ILE A 67 8.43 -5.71 -18.43
C ILE A 67 9.89 -5.61 -18.88
N ILE A 68 10.55 -6.75 -19.17
CA ILE A 68 11.93 -6.74 -19.66
C ILE A 68 12.04 -6.00 -21.01
N LYS A 69 11.09 -6.25 -21.93
CA LYS A 69 11.03 -5.56 -23.21
C LYS A 69 10.82 -4.06 -23.03
N LEU A 70 9.94 -3.66 -22.12
CA LEU A 70 9.64 -2.26 -21.82
C LEU A 70 10.87 -1.55 -21.23
N GLY A 71 11.56 -2.17 -20.26
CA GLY A 71 12.78 -1.61 -19.66
C GLY A 71 13.85 -1.30 -20.69
N LYS A 72 14.13 -2.25 -21.60
CA LYS A 72 15.08 -2.03 -22.71
C LYS A 72 14.67 -0.91 -23.68
N ALA A 73 13.37 -0.69 -23.85
CA ALA A 73 12.87 0.39 -24.72
C ALA A 73 13.03 1.76 -24.04
N LEU A 74 12.76 1.84 -22.73
CA LEU A 74 12.91 3.05 -21.93
C LEU A 74 14.37 3.49 -21.85
N GLU A 75 15.31 2.57 -21.60
CA GLU A 75 16.76 2.85 -21.58
C GLU A 75 17.22 3.52 -22.90
N LYS A 76 16.75 3.02 -24.04
CA LYS A 76 17.09 3.57 -25.37
C LYS A 76 16.49 4.95 -25.64
N SER A 77 15.37 5.29 -24.98
CA SER A 77 14.74 6.60 -25.13
C SER A 77 15.43 7.69 -24.32
N GLU A 78 16.10 7.34 -23.21
CA GLU A 78 16.87 8.28 -22.39
C GLU A 78 18.27 8.57 -22.97
N THR A 79 18.75 7.77 -23.92
CA THR A 79 20.04 7.97 -24.59
C THR A 79 19.97 8.81 -25.88
N LYS A 80 18.80 9.39 -26.18
CA LYS A 80 18.56 10.30 -27.31
C LYS A 80 18.21 11.70 -26.81
#